data_AF-A0A349DLX4-F1
#
_entry.id   AF-A0A349DLX4-F1
#
_cell.length_a   1.000
_cell.length_b   1.000
_cell.length_c   1.000
_cell.angle_alpha   90.00
_cell.angle_beta   90.00
_cell.angle_gamma   90.00
#
_symmetry.space_group_name_H-M   'P 1'
#
loop_
_entity.id
_entity.type
_entity.pdbx_description
1 polymer ?
#
loop_
_entity_poly.entity_id
_entity_poly.type
_entity_poly.pdbx_seq_one_letter_code
_entity_poly.pdbx_strand_id
1 'polypeptide(L)'
;MTNNLRPRWANLLGVIFCAFLATVAQAQNVTTPRASQAAEVSQTIGLSKITLNYSRPSVRGRKIWGNLVPYGFQKINFASRGEIPWRAGANENTVFTNSHELKINGKTLPAGSYGFHLAVKQDGNVTVIFSKNNQAWGSYFYKESEDVLRAEGKLTDSPLHVEQLMYLFEDVKPNAATVSLYWGKKKISFPIEVDVKGITMASIKAQMTNLQAFNWQGAYSAAQYCAANNLDMEQALAWADQSINQQSNFQNNSLKASILMRMGKKEEATKMIAKVLPLGNVQQLHGFGRQLIRAKMPQKAMEVFEYNYKKHKNTWPVNVGMMRGHSANGDFKKALKHAKAALKNVPKGDTLNGPALQRAIKKLEKKEDIN
;
A
#
# COMPACT_ATOMS: atom_id res chain seq x y z
N MET A 1 -85.18 20.99 57.76
CA MET A 1 -85.60 19.57 57.89
C MET A 1 -84.46 18.70 57.39
N THR A 2 -84.02 17.77 58.23
CA THR A 2 -82.93 16.82 58.01
C THR A 2 -83.26 15.82 56.91
N ASN A 3 -82.28 15.47 56.06
CA ASN A 3 -81.82 14.08 55.90
C ASN A 3 -80.74 13.94 54.79
N ASN A 4 -79.49 13.76 55.25
CA ASN A 4 -78.72 12.51 55.23
C ASN A 4 -78.52 11.66 53.93
N LEU A 5 -77.25 11.27 53.75
CA LEU A 5 -76.66 10.09 53.07
C LEU A 5 -76.41 10.24 51.54
N ARG A 6 -75.28 9.90 50.92
CA ARG A 6 -73.96 9.33 51.29
C ARG A 6 -73.00 9.56 50.08
N PRO A 7 -71.67 9.43 50.25
CA PRO A 7 -70.66 9.86 49.28
C PRO A 7 -70.16 8.73 48.36
N ARG A 8 -69.62 9.07 47.18
CA ARG A 8 -68.59 8.25 46.50
C ARG A 8 -67.49 9.14 45.98
N TRP A 9 -66.29 8.82 46.45
CA TRP A 9 -65.03 9.47 46.18
C TRP A 9 -64.43 9.03 44.85
N ALA A 10 -63.51 9.87 44.38
CA ALA A 10 -62.36 9.55 43.52
C ALA A 10 -62.60 9.46 42.00
N ASN A 11 -62.60 10.63 41.35
CA ASN A 11 -61.96 10.82 40.05
C ASN A 11 -61.13 12.11 40.14
N LEU A 12 -59.95 12.01 40.76
CA LEU A 12 -58.94 13.06 40.77
C LEU A 12 -57.78 12.58 39.90
N LEU A 13 -57.76 12.97 38.63
CA LEU A 13 -56.59 12.97 37.74
C LEU A 13 -56.93 13.82 36.52
N GLY A 14 -57.20 15.10 36.79
CA GLY A 14 -57.18 16.16 35.81
C GLY A 14 -55.90 16.96 35.98
N VAL A 15 -55.42 17.48 34.84
CA VAL A 15 -54.39 18.52 34.69
C VAL A 15 -52.95 18.00 34.74
N ILE A 16 -52.34 17.84 33.54
CA ILE A 16 -51.10 18.46 33.06
C ILE A 16 -50.71 17.70 31.78
N PHE A 17 -51.21 18.13 30.61
CA PHE A 17 -50.52 17.90 29.33
C PHE A 17 -51.10 18.77 28.21
N CYS A 18 -50.98 20.10 28.32
CA CYS A 18 -51.31 21.02 27.23
C CYS A 18 -50.45 22.28 27.33
N ALA A 19 -49.14 22.14 27.13
CA ALA A 19 -48.23 23.22 26.71
C ALA A 19 -46.83 22.65 26.49
N PHE A 20 -46.54 22.16 25.28
CA PHE A 20 -45.20 22.33 24.72
C PHE A 20 -45.33 22.85 23.30
N LEU A 21 -45.04 24.15 23.22
CA LEU A 21 -44.88 24.96 22.04
C LEU A 21 -43.77 24.44 21.13
N ALA A 22 -44.02 24.59 19.83
CA ALA A 22 -43.05 24.75 18.76
C ALA A 22 -41.99 23.65 18.61
N THR A 23 -42.38 22.54 17.96
CA THR A 23 -41.42 21.81 17.14
C THR A 23 -40.95 22.72 16.01
N VAL A 24 -39.65 22.96 16.00
CA VAL A 24 -38.90 23.63 14.94
C VAL A 24 -39.23 22.98 13.60
N ALA A 25 -40.04 23.64 12.79
CA ALA A 25 -40.14 23.39 11.35
C ALA A 25 -38.86 23.92 10.70
N GLN A 26 -37.75 23.19 10.85
CA GLN A 26 -36.54 23.39 10.07
C GLN A 26 -36.61 22.52 8.80
N ALA A 27 -36.82 23.20 7.67
CA ALA A 27 -36.50 22.80 6.29
C ALA A 27 -37.31 21.67 5.63
N GLN A 28 -38.41 22.03 4.96
CA GLN A 28 -38.97 21.28 3.82
C GLN A 28 -38.69 22.04 2.52
N ASN A 29 -37.43 22.12 2.10
CA ASN A 29 -37.13 22.40 0.69
C ASN A 29 -37.14 21.07 -0.06
N VAL A 30 -37.84 21.01 -1.20
CA VAL A 30 -37.79 19.84 -2.09
C VAL A 30 -36.36 19.69 -2.61
N THR A 31 -35.76 18.52 -2.40
CA THR A 31 -34.45 18.18 -2.98
C THR A 31 -34.60 18.05 -4.49
N THR A 32 -33.97 18.96 -5.24
CA THR A 32 -33.93 18.94 -6.70
C THR A 32 -32.58 18.44 -7.21
N PRO A 33 -32.50 17.91 -8.45
CA PRO A 33 -31.23 17.52 -9.05
C PRO A 33 -30.22 18.68 -9.07
N ARG A 34 -29.00 18.44 -8.56
CA ARG A 34 -27.94 19.45 -8.52
C ARG A 34 -27.37 19.72 -9.91
N ALA A 35 -27.04 20.96 -10.22
CA ALA A 35 -26.40 21.30 -11.50
C ALA A 35 -24.99 20.70 -11.64
N SER A 36 -24.26 20.58 -10.52
CA SER A 36 -23.00 19.85 -10.43
C SER A 36 -23.21 18.62 -9.56
N GLN A 37 -23.17 17.45 -10.16
CA GLN A 37 -23.35 16.17 -9.50
C GLN A 37 -22.10 15.81 -8.68
N ALA A 38 -22.31 15.07 -7.59
CA ALA A 38 -21.22 14.56 -6.76
C ALA A 38 -20.48 13.41 -7.47
N ALA A 39 -19.19 13.26 -7.18
CA ALA A 39 -18.34 12.17 -7.61
C ALA A 39 -17.25 11.88 -6.57
N GLU A 40 -16.76 10.64 -6.60
CA GLU A 40 -15.65 10.19 -5.76
C GLU A 40 -14.60 9.50 -6.65
N VAL A 41 -13.33 9.65 -6.30
CA VAL A 41 -12.24 8.79 -6.80
C VAL A 41 -11.38 8.34 -5.63
N SER A 42 -10.89 7.10 -5.65
CA SER A 42 -9.96 6.62 -4.64
C SER A 42 -8.84 5.78 -5.23
N GLN A 43 -7.71 5.75 -4.53
CA GLN A 43 -6.52 4.96 -4.85
C GLN A 43 -5.93 4.37 -3.56
N THR A 44 -5.60 3.09 -3.61
CA THR A 44 -4.85 2.42 -2.54
C THR A 44 -3.39 2.26 -2.96
N ILE A 45 -2.45 2.72 -2.14
CA ILE A 45 -1.00 2.56 -2.30
C ILE A 45 -0.47 1.85 -1.06
N GLY A 46 0.00 0.62 -1.22
CA GLY A 46 0.28 -0.26 -0.08
C GLY A 46 -0.98 -0.52 0.73
N LEU A 47 -0.99 -0.11 2.01
CA LEU A 47 -2.15 -0.17 2.91
C LEU A 47 -2.86 1.18 3.09
N SER A 48 -2.36 2.25 2.43
CA SER A 48 -2.94 3.58 2.53
C SER A 48 -3.97 3.80 1.44
N LYS A 49 -5.19 4.22 1.81
CA LYS A 49 -6.26 4.60 0.88
C LYS A 49 -6.37 6.13 0.88
N ILE A 50 -6.36 6.69 -0.32
CA ILE A 50 -6.55 8.11 -0.57
C ILE A 50 -7.85 8.27 -1.36
N THR A 51 -8.70 9.21 -0.97
CA THR A 51 -10.00 9.47 -1.57
C THR A 51 -10.18 10.98 -1.82
N LEU A 52 -10.73 11.35 -2.98
CA LEU A 52 -11.24 12.69 -3.24
C LEU A 52 -12.76 12.63 -3.47
N ASN A 53 -13.50 13.36 -2.65
CA ASN A 53 -14.94 13.58 -2.76
C ASN A 53 -15.22 15.00 -3.23
N TYR A 54 -15.97 15.16 -4.33
CA TYR A 54 -16.13 16.45 -4.99
C TYR A 54 -17.45 16.55 -5.76
N SER A 55 -17.90 17.77 -6.05
CA SER A 55 -18.90 17.99 -7.10
C SER A 55 -18.23 18.49 -8.38
N ARG A 56 -18.67 17.99 -9.53
CA ARG A 56 -18.00 18.19 -10.82
C ARG A 56 -18.75 19.16 -11.74
N PRO A 57 -18.35 20.45 -11.80
CA PRO A 57 -18.97 21.42 -12.71
C PRO A 57 -18.59 21.15 -14.19
N SER A 58 -19.51 21.51 -15.10
CA SER A 58 -19.27 21.46 -16.56
C SER A 58 -18.63 22.74 -17.09
N VAL A 59 -17.91 22.71 -18.22
CA VAL A 59 -17.39 23.92 -18.88
C VAL A 59 -18.54 24.78 -19.43
N ARG A 60 -19.44 24.17 -20.21
CA ARG A 60 -20.57 24.84 -20.89
C ARG A 60 -20.16 26.07 -21.70
N GLY A 61 -19.05 25.96 -22.42
CA GLY A 61 -18.50 27.06 -23.25
C GLY A 61 -17.94 28.26 -22.48
N ARG A 62 -17.89 28.20 -21.14
CA ARG A 62 -17.40 29.31 -20.30
C ARG A 62 -15.88 29.31 -20.21
N LYS A 63 -15.29 30.50 -20.06
CA LYS A 63 -13.86 30.66 -19.73
C LYS A 63 -13.64 30.19 -18.29
N ILE A 64 -12.85 29.14 -18.10
CA ILE A 64 -12.56 28.57 -16.77
C ILE A 64 -11.49 29.41 -16.06
N TRP A 65 -10.27 29.38 -16.58
CA TRP A 65 -9.09 29.92 -15.92
C TRP A 65 -8.99 31.44 -16.10
N GLY A 66 -8.84 32.15 -14.98
CA GLY A 66 -8.91 33.61 -14.91
C GLY A 66 -10.34 34.17 -14.98
N ASN A 67 -11.38 33.34 -14.86
CA ASN A 67 -12.78 33.80 -14.73
C ASN A 67 -13.53 32.94 -13.71
N LEU A 68 -14.06 31.76 -14.08
CA LEU A 68 -14.72 30.86 -13.11
C LEU A 68 -13.79 30.41 -11.99
N VAL A 69 -12.52 30.24 -12.32
CA VAL A 69 -11.41 30.05 -11.38
C VAL A 69 -10.54 31.31 -11.48
N PRO A 70 -10.73 32.30 -10.60
CA PRO A 70 -9.85 33.46 -10.52
C PRO A 70 -8.42 33.03 -10.23
N TYR A 71 -7.45 33.83 -10.67
CA TYR A 71 -6.06 33.61 -10.28
C TYR A 71 -5.81 34.17 -8.88
N GLY A 72 -5.04 33.44 -8.07
CA GLY A 72 -4.73 33.78 -6.68
C GLY A 72 -5.86 33.45 -5.71
N PHE A 73 -5.94 34.23 -4.65
CA PHE A 73 -7.08 34.23 -3.73
C PHE A 73 -8.09 35.28 -4.20
N GLN A 74 -9.37 35.00 -4.04
CA GLN A 74 -10.45 35.90 -4.42
C GLN A 74 -10.97 36.62 -3.18
N LYS A 75 -10.99 37.95 -3.20
CA LYS A 75 -11.68 38.74 -2.19
C LYS A 75 -13.19 38.51 -2.28
N ILE A 76 -13.81 38.17 -1.15
CA ILE A 76 -15.26 38.05 -1.04
C ILE A 76 -15.80 39.11 -0.08
N ASN A 77 -16.98 39.65 -0.38
CA ASN A 77 -17.66 40.59 0.52
C ASN A 77 -18.66 39.86 1.45
N PHE A 78 -18.63 38.53 1.47
CA PHE A 78 -19.53 37.73 2.31
C PHE A 78 -19.05 37.74 3.76
N ALA A 79 -19.92 38.22 4.66
CA ALA A 79 -19.66 38.29 6.11
C ALA A 79 -18.32 38.95 6.49
N SER A 80 -17.87 39.93 5.70
CA SER A 80 -16.57 40.61 5.86
C SER A 80 -15.37 39.66 5.94
N ARG A 81 -15.47 38.47 5.35
CA ARG A 81 -14.37 37.50 5.31
C ARG A 81 -13.37 37.91 4.22
N GLY A 82 -12.10 37.63 4.48
CA GLY A 82 -10.98 38.04 3.62
C GLY A 82 -10.93 37.31 2.28
N GLU A 83 -9.72 37.05 1.78
CA GLU A 83 -9.54 36.38 0.50
C GLU A 83 -9.67 34.85 0.65
N ILE A 84 -10.24 34.20 -0.37
CA ILE A 84 -10.48 32.75 -0.35
C ILE A 84 -9.85 32.05 -1.56
N PRO A 85 -9.32 30.83 -1.39
CA PRO A 85 -8.85 30.00 -2.51
C PRO A 85 -10.04 29.32 -3.21
N TRP A 86 -9.81 28.79 -4.41
CA TRP A 86 -10.83 28.03 -5.12
C TRP A 86 -11.08 26.68 -4.43
N ARG A 87 -12.35 26.31 -4.27
CA ARG A 87 -12.82 25.02 -3.69
C ARG A 87 -12.51 23.77 -4.53
N ALA A 88 -11.86 23.97 -5.68
CA ALA A 88 -11.44 22.91 -6.61
C ALA A 88 -12.60 21.98 -7.06
N GLY A 89 -13.79 22.53 -7.18
CA GLY A 89 -15.04 21.80 -7.40
C GLY A 89 -16.24 22.74 -7.36
N ALA A 90 -17.42 22.20 -7.06
CA ALA A 90 -18.66 22.96 -6.89
C ALA A 90 -19.40 22.57 -5.59
N ASN A 91 -20.40 23.36 -5.22
CA ASN A 91 -21.22 23.17 -4.01
C ASN A 91 -20.39 23.23 -2.72
N GLU A 92 -20.36 22.15 -1.94
CA GLU A 92 -19.50 21.94 -0.77
C GLU A 92 -18.01 21.93 -1.16
N ASN A 93 -17.12 22.04 -0.18
CA ASN A 93 -15.68 21.91 -0.47
C ASN A 93 -15.36 20.49 -0.98
N THR A 94 -14.37 20.41 -1.87
CA THR A 94 -13.77 19.13 -2.19
C THR A 94 -13.10 18.59 -0.93
N VAL A 95 -13.27 17.30 -0.64
CA VAL A 95 -12.69 16.65 0.54
C VAL A 95 -11.63 15.67 0.09
N PHE A 96 -10.40 15.87 0.58
CA PHE A 96 -9.29 14.95 0.41
C PHE A 96 -9.11 14.15 1.70
N THR A 97 -9.20 12.83 1.61
CA THR A 97 -9.07 11.92 2.75
C THR A 97 -7.94 10.95 2.52
N ASN A 98 -7.10 10.74 3.54
CA ASN A 98 -6.04 9.75 3.53
C ASN A 98 -6.05 8.94 4.83
N SER A 99 -6.05 7.60 4.70
CA SER A 99 -6.13 6.69 5.85
C SER A 99 -4.84 6.61 6.66
N HIS A 100 -3.70 6.93 6.05
CA HIS A 100 -2.39 7.03 6.70
C HIS A 100 -1.72 8.33 6.30
N GLU A 101 -0.70 8.72 7.05
CA GLU A 101 0.17 9.84 6.72
C GLU A 101 0.71 9.73 5.27
N LEU A 102 0.74 10.88 4.58
CA LEU A 102 1.29 11.02 3.23
C LEU A 102 2.38 12.09 3.21
N LYS A 103 3.25 12.04 2.19
CA LYS A 103 4.09 13.17 1.84
C LYS A 103 3.63 13.81 0.55
N ILE A 104 3.64 15.14 0.51
CA ILE A 104 3.28 15.95 -0.66
C ILE A 104 4.40 16.98 -0.85
N ASN A 105 5.14 16.86 -1.96
CA ASN A 105 6.38 17.62 -2.19
C ASN A 105 7.35 17.54 -0.98
N GLY A 106 7.50 16.34 -0.39
CA GLY A 106 8.35 16.11 0.79
C GLY A 106 7.80 16.59 2.13
N LYS A 107 6.67 17.31 2.15
CA LYS A 107 6.01 17.78 3.38
C LYS A 107 4.99 16.75 3.86
N THR A 108 4.91 16.56 5.17
CA THR A 108 4.00 15.59 5.79
C THR A 108 2.56 16.12 5.87
N LEU A 109 1.61 15.30 5.44
CA LEU A 109 0.17 15.44 5.70
C LEU A 109 -0.28 14.27 6.58
N PRO A 110 -0.69 14.50 7.85
CA PRO A 110 -1.19 13.45 8.72
C PRO A 110 -2.40 12.69 8.13
N ALA A 111 -2.73 11.53 8.69
CA ALA A 111 -3.98 10.84 8.35
C ALA A 111 -5.19 11.71 8.74
N GLY A 112 -6.19 11.78 7.87
CA GLY A 112 -7.39 12.58 8.12
C GLY A 112 -8.21 12.90 6.89
N SER A 113 -9.19 13.78 7.08
CA SER A 113 -10.01 14.36 6.02
C SER A 113 -9.82 15.87 6.02
N TYR A 114 -9.58 16.45 4.85
CA TYR A 114 -9.21 17.85 4.70
C TYR A 114 -10.08 18.54 3.65
N GLY A 115 -10.47 19.78 3.92
CA GLY A 115 -11.00 20.68 2.91
C GLY A 115 -9.90 20.97 1.90
N PHE A 116 -10.14 20.63 0.65
CA PHE A 116 -9.17 20.73 -0.43
C PHE A 116 -9.41 22.00 -1.25
N HIS A 117 -8.40 22.84 -1.33
CA HIS A 117 -8.46 24.12 -2.03
C HIS A 117 -7.23 24.35 -2.90
N LEU A 118 -7.39 25.18 -3.93
CA LEU A 118 -6.33 25.55 -4.85
C LEU A 118 -6.26 27.09 -4.99
N ALA A 119 -5.07 27.65 -4.85
CA ALA A 119 -4.78 29.02 -5.27
C ALA A 119 -3.96 28.96 -6.57
N VAL A 120 -4.62 29.17 -7.70
CA VAL A 120 -4.03 29.03 -9.03
C VAL A 120 -3.40 30.36 -9.43
N LYS A 121 -2.09 30.43 -9.67
CA LYS A 121 -1.43 31.65 -10.12
C LYS A 121 -1.46 31.76 -11.65
N GLN A 122 -1.35 32.98 -12.15
CA GLN A 122 -1.40 33.26 -13.59
C GLN A 122 -0.21 32.65 -14.36
N ASP A 123 0.94 32.48 -13.69
CA ASP A 123 2.14 31.83 -14.23
C ASP A 123 2.03 30.29 -14.30
N GLY A 124 0.91 29.71 -13.86
CA GLY A 124 0.66 28.28 -13.84
C GLY A 124 1.09 27.57 -12.55
N ASN A 125 1.75 28.26 -11.61
CA ASN A 125 2.03 27.69 -10.30
C ASN A 125 0.74 27.58 -9.49
N VAL A 126 0.58 26.51 -8.70
CA VAL A 126 -0.62 26.29 -7.89
C VAL A 126 -0.21 26.01 -6.46
N THR A 127 -0.78 26.75 -5.51
CA THR A 127 -0.71 26.36 -4.09
C THR A 127 -1.85 25.38 -3.82
N VAL A 128 -1.49 24.15 -3.47
CA VAL A 128 -2.42 23.09 -3.05
C VAL A 128 -2.58 23.19 -1.54
N ILE A 129 -3.81 23.30 -1.06
CA ILE A 129 -4.11 23.63 0.34
C ILE A 129 -5.01 22.55 0.95
N PHE A 130 -4.61 22.06 2.12
CA PHE A 130 -5.35 21.09 2.93
C PHE A 130 -5.75 21.76 4.24
N SER A 131 -7.04 22.04 4.42
CA SER A 131 -7.60 22.73 5.59
C SER A 131 -8.37 21.78 6.50
N LYS A 132 -8.38 22.04 7.81
CA LYS A 132 -9.14 21.24 8.80
C LYS A 132 -10.66 21.28 8.54
N ASN A 133 -11.18 22.38 8.00
CA ASN A 133 -12.61 22.51 7.73
C ASN A 133 -12.97 21.82 6.41
N ASN A 134 -13.56 20.62 6.52
CA ASN A 134 -13.92 19.75 5.40
C ASN A 134 -15.44 19.59 5.19
N GLN A 135 -16.26 20.43 5.85
CA GLN A 135 -17.74 20.35 5.80
C GLN A 135 -18.39 21.65 5.31
N ALA A 136 -17.59 22.66 4.98
CA ALA A 136 -18.09 23.96 4.59
C ALA A 136 -18.76 23.96 3.21
N TRP A 137 -19.70 24.89 3.02
CA TRP A 137 -20.17 25.26 1.69
C TRP A 137 -19.04 25.93 0.92
N GLY A 138 -18.23 25.11 0.25
CA GLY A 138 -17.11 25.54 -0.55
C GLY A 138 -16.04 26.30 0.27
N SER A 139 -15.56 27.45 -0.20
CA SER A 139 -14.45 28.20 0.44
C SER A 139 -14.90 29.44 1.21
N TYR A 140 -16.19 29.76 1.32
CA TYR A 140 -16.65 31.00 1.97
C TYR A 140 -16.32 31.06 3.46
N PHE A 141 -16.12 29.89 4.08
CA PHE A 141 -15.75 29.77 5.48
C PHE A 141 -14.27 29.43 5.71
N TYR A 142 -13.45 29.47 4.66
CA TYR A 142 -12.02 29.19 4.70
C TYR A 142 -11.30 30.12 5.69
N LYS A 143 -10.36 29.55 6.45
CA LYS A 143 -9.41 30.28 7.29
C LYS A 143 -8.02 29.70 7.09
N GLU A 144 -7.06 30.56 6.79
CA GLU A 144 -5.65 30.15 6.66
C GLU A 144 -5.10 29.53 7.95
N SER A 145 -5.58 29.95 9.13
CA SER A 145 -5.19 29.35 10.41
C SER A 145 -5.68 27.90 10.59
N GLU A 146 -6.60 27.44 9.75
CA GLU A 146 -7.08 26.06 9.71
C GLU A 146 -6.28 25.20 8.69
N ASP A 147 -5.33 25.78 7.95
CA ASP A 147 -4.47 25.03 7.04
C ASP A 147 -3.56 24.07 7.82
N VAL A 148 -3.57 22.82 7.39
CA VAL A 148 -2.67 21.77 7.88
C VAL A 148 -1.43 21.69 6.99
N LEU A 149 -1.61 21.86 5.68
CA LEU A 149 -0.51 21.80 4.73
C LEU A 149 -0.78 22.69 3.52
N ARG A 150 0.29 23.35 3.06
CA ARG A 150 0.38 23.97 1.73
C ARG A 150 1.50 23.32 0.92
N ALA A 151 1.16 22.84 -0.26
CA ALA A 151 2.03 22.11 -1.17
C ALA A 151 2.03 22.74 -2.56
N GLU A 152 2.93 22.28 -3.42
CA GLU A 152 3.14 22.83 -4.76
C GLU A 152 2.52 21.93 -5.82
N GLY A 153 1.67 22.53 -6.66
CA GLY A 153 1.12 21.92 -7.86
C GLY A 153 1.40 22.77 -9.09
N LYS A 154 1.07 22.23 -10.26
CA LYS A 154 1.23 22.94 -11.54
C LYS A 154 -0.02 22.82 -12.40
N LEU A 155 -0.45 23.95 -12.97
CA LEU A 155 -1.44 24.03 -14.03
C LEU A 155 -0.71 23.90 -15.38
N THR A 156 -1.10 22.91 -16.18
CA THR A 156 -0.53 22.59 -17.48
C THR A 156 -1.62 22.40 -18.53
N ASP A 157 -1.26 22.41 -19.81
CA ASP A 157 -2.19 22.04 -20.87
C ASP A 157 -2.52 20.55 -20.81
N SER A 158 -3.80 20.25 -20.99
CA SER A 158 -4.32 18.89 -21.13
C SER A 158 -4.44 18.55 -22.61
N PRO A 159 -3.99 17.35 -23.05
CA PRO A 159 -4.19 16.91 -24.43
C PRO A 159 -5.66 16.63 -24.77
N LEU A 160 -6.51 16.47 -23.74
CA LEU A 160 -7.94 16.19 -23.88
C LEU A 160 -8.76 17.35 -23.32
N HIS A 161 -9.86 17.68 -24.00
CA HIS A 161 -10.91 18.54 -23.43
C HIS A 161 -11.78 17.73 -22.49
N VAL A 162 -11.80 18.09 -21.21
CA VAL A 162 -12.60 17.44 -20.18
C VAL A 162 -13.78 18.32 -19.79
N GLU A 163 -14.98 17.94 -20.26
CA GLU A 163 -16.18 18.77 -20.13
C GLU A 163 -16.63 18.93 -18.67
N GLN A 164 -16.64 17.84 -17.90
CA GLN A 164 -16.96 17.86 -16.47
C GLN A 164 -15.68 17.65 -15.68
N LEU A 165 -15.44 18.51 -14.68
CA LEU A 165 -14.25 18.42 -13.83
C LEU A 165 -14.04 16.99 -13.34
N MET A 166 -12.81 16.50 -13.45
CA MET A 166 -12.47 15.12 -13.11
C MET A 166 -11.19 15.05 -12.30
N TYR A 167 -11.19 14.24 -11.25
CA TYR A 167 -9.98 13.84 -10.56
C TYR A 167 -9.54 12.43 -10.96
N LEU A 168 -8.23 12.23 -11.05
CA LEU A 168 -7.58 10.94 -11.33
C LEU A 168 -6.30 10.78 -10.50
N PHE A 169 -5.93 9.54 -10.23
CA PHE A 169 -4.59 9.17 -9.79
C PHE A 169 -3.82 8.62 -10.99
N GLU A 170 -2.67 9.20 -11.26
CA GLU A 170 -1.80 8.85 -12.39
C GLU A 170 -0.43 8.39 -11.88
N ASP A 171 0.39 7.83 -12.77
CA ASP A 171 1.76 7.40 -12.48
C ASP A 171 1.88 6.57 -11.20
N VAL A 172 0.93 5.65 -10.99
CA VAL A 172 0.85 4.84 -9.77
C VAL A 172 2.06 3.92 -9.69
N LYS A 173 2.85 4.13 -8.63
CA LYS A 173 4.06 3.40 -8.27
C LYS A 173 3.82 2.62 -6.97
N PRO A 174 4.72 1.69 -6.59
CA PRO A 174 4.57 0.93 -5.35
C PRO A 174 4.40 1.79 -4.08
N ASN A 175 4.92 3.02 -4.06
CA ASN A 175 4.88 3.92 -2.90
C ASN A 175 4.47 5.37 -3.23
N ALA A 176 3.97 5.65 -4.44
CA ALA A 176 3.68 7.02 -4.87
C ALA A 176 2.62 7.06 -5.97
N ALA A 177 2.00 8.22 -6.16
CA ALA A 177 1.14 8.52 -7.31
C ALA A 177 1.11 10.04 -7.56
N THR A 178 0.58 10.44 -8.71
CA THR A 178 0.27 11.83 -9.02
C THR A 178 -1.23 12.04 -8.91
N VAL A 179 -1.67 13.01 -8.09
CA VAL A 179 -3.07 13.42 -8.04
C VAL A 179 -3.29 14.51 -9.08
N SER A 180 -4.31 14.33 -9.92
CA SER A 180 -4.57 15.22 -11.05
C SER A 180 -6.03 15.63 -11.14
N LEU A 181 -6.25 16.92 -11.36
CA LEU A 181 -7.53 17.56 -11.66
C LEU A 181 -7.52 17.96 -13.14
N TYR A 182 -8.49 17.48 -13.91
CA TYR A 182 -8.71 17.84 -15.31
C TYR A 182 -9.99 18.69 -15.45
N TRP A 183 -9.91 19.83 -16.14
CA TRP A 183 -11.10 20.61 -16.49
C TRP A 183 -10.87 21.52 -17.71
N GLY A 184 -11.75 21.40 -18.70
CA GLY A 184 -11.54 22.00 -20.02
C GLY A 184 -10.25 21.46 -20.65
N LYS A 185 -9.40 22.36 -21.16
CA LYS A 185 -8.11 22.03 -21.79
C LYS A 185 -6.90 22.15 -20.84
N LYS A 186 -7.12 22.17 -19.52
CA LYS A 186 -6.02 22.24 -18.55
C LYS A 186 -6.09 21.12 -17.52
N LYS A 187 -4.95 20.89 -16.88
CA LYS A 187 -4.75 19.93 -15.80
C LYS A 187 -3.96 20.56 -14.66
N ILE A 188 -4.36 20.32 -13.42
CA ILE A 188 -3.56 20.61 -12.22
C ILE A 188 -3.06 19.30 -11.64
N SER A 189 -1.77 19.19 -11.33
CA SER A 189 -1.20 17.97 -10.75
C SER A 189 -0.22 18.24 -9.61
N PHE A 190 -0.16 17.32 -8.64
CA PHE A 190 0.83 17.29 -7.56
C PHE A 190 1.15 15.84 -7.14
N PRO A 191 2.38 15.56 -6.70
CA PRO A 191 2.79 14.22 -6.29
C PRO A 191 2.37 13.89 -4.85
N ILE A 192 2.06 12.63 -4.60
CA ILE A 192 1.89 12.06 -3.26
C ILE A 192 2.80 10.84 -3.09
N GLU A 193 3.34 10.67 -1.89
CA GLU A 193 4.17 9.54 -1.50
C GLU A 193 3.66 8.93 -0.19
N VAL A 194 3.84 7.61 -0.06
CA VAL A 194 3.38 6.80 1.08
C VAL A 194 4.56 6.02 1.64
N ASP A 195 4.75 6.06 2.97
CA ASP A 195 5.69 5.17 3.65
C ASP A 195 5.10 3.75 3.78
N VAL A 196 5.02 3.05 2.64
CA VAL A 196 4.47 1.68 2.60
C VAL A 196 5.22 0.75 3.54
N LYS A 197 6.55 0.92 3.66
CA LYS A 197 7.36 0.06 4.52
C LYS A 197 7.04 0.28 6.00
N GLY A 198 7.02 1.53 6.46
CA GLY A 198 6.67 1.87 7.84
C GLY A 198 5.24 1.49 8.19
N ILE A 199 4.28 1.78 7.31
CA ILE A 199 2.86 1.44 7.50
C ILE A 199 2.67 -0.06 7.62
N THR A 200 3.25 -0.85 6.69
CA THR A 200 3.12 -2.31 6.77
C THR A 200 3.84 -2.87 8.00
N MET A 201 4.99 -2.33 8.40
CA MET A 201 5.66 -2.76 9.63
C MET A 201 4.81 -2.49 10.88
N ALA A 202 4.18 -1.32 10.97
CA ALA A 202 3.26 -0.99 12.06
C ALA A 202 2.05 -1.93 12.08
N SER A 203 1.47 -2.23 10.91
CA SER A 203 0.36 -3.18 10.78
C SER A 203 0.77 -4.59 11.21
N ILE A 204 1.95 -5.07 10.79
CA ILE A 204 2.48 -6.37 11.21
C ILE A 204 2.66 -6.40 12.73
N LYS A 205 3.30 -5.38 13.32
CA LYS A 205 3.48 -5.30 14.79
C LYS A 205 2.14 -5.39 15.53
N ALA A 206 1.11 -4.67 15.06
CA ALA A 206 -0.23 -4.73 15.65
C ALA A 206 -0.90 -6.11 15.47
N GLN A 207 -0.73 -6.77 14.32
CA GLN A 207 -1.26 -8.12 14.12
C GLN A 207 -0.52 -9.18 14.97
N MET A 208 0.77 -8.96 15.23
CA MET A 208 1.58 -9.82 16.09
C MET A 208 1.28 -9.65 17.59
N THR A 209 0.28 -8.85 17.97
CA THR A 209 -0.32 -8.86 19.32
C THR A 209 -1.66 -9.62 19.37
N ASN A 210 -2.09 -10.25 18.27
CA ASN A 210 -3.39 -10.90 18.11
C ASN A 210 -3.25 -12.39 17.74
N LEU A 211 -4.33 -13.03 17.26
CA LEU A 211 -4.40 -14.46 16.92
C LEU A 211 -3.26 -14.93 16.00
N GLN A 212 -2.77 -14.06 15.11
CA GLN A 212 -1.66 -14.33 14.19
C GLN A 212 -0.35 -14.63 14.94
N ALA A 213 -0.17 -14.09 16.14
CA ALA A 213 1.02 -14.32 16.96
C ALA A 213 1.11 -15.77 17.49
N PHE A 214 -0.01 -16.48 17.61
CA PHE A 214 -0.08 -17.82 18.20
C PHE A 214 0.12 -18.96 17.20
N ASN A 215 0.28 -18.66 15.90
CA ASN A 215 0.61 -19.65 14.89
C ASN A 215 1.93 -19.32 14.19
N TRP A 216 2.65 -20.36 13.78
CA TRP A 216 3.99 -20.19 13.19
C TRP A 216 3.96 -19.42 11.88
N GLN A 217 2.84 -19.47 11.14
CA GLN A 217 2.66 -18.79 9.85
C GLN A 217 2.65 -17.28 10.00
N GLY A 218 2.03 -16.74 11.06
CA GLY A 218 2.02 -15.31 11.34
C GLY A 218 3.43 -14.79 11.61
N ALA A 219 4.14 -15.42 12.55
CA ALA A 219 5.52 -15.09 12.86
C ALA A 219 6.47 -15.27 11.65
N TYR A 220 6.29 -16.34 10.87
CA TYR A 220 7.03 -16.57 9.62
C TYR A 220 6.78 -15.44 8.61
N SER A 221 5.52 -15.07 8.36
CA SER A 221 5.15 -14.04 7.38
C SER A 221 5.69 -12.66 7.78
N ALA A 222 5.65 -12.34 9.08
CA ALA A 222 6.23 -11.13 9.65
C ALA A 222 7.75 -11.07 9.40
N ALA A 223 8.48 -12.14 9.77
CA ALA A 223 9.91 -12.25 9.53
C ALA A 223 10.27 -12.19 8.03
N GLN A 224 9.45 -12.82 7.18
CA GLN A 224 9.65 -12.85 5.73
C GLN A 224 9.51 -11.45 5.13
N TYR A 225 8.50 -10.69 5.54
CA TYR A 225 8.31 -9.32 5.06
C TYR A 225 9.51 -8.43 5.43
N CYS A 226 9.96 -8.50 6.68
CA CYS A 226 11.15 -7.80 7.15
C CYS A 226 12.39 -8.15 6.33
N ALA A 227 12.66 -9.45 6.19
CA ALA A 227 13.81 -9.93 5.42
C ALA A 227 13.74 -9.45 3.97
N ALA A 228 12.60 -9.59 3.30
CA ALA A 228 12.42 -9.21 1.90
C ALA A 228 12.64 -7.71 1.65
N ASN A 229 12.26 -6.86 2.60
CA ASN A 229 12.33 -5.40 2.48
C ASN A 229 13.56 -4.76 3.14
N ASN A 230 14.44 -5.58 3.74
CA ASN A 230 15.58 -5.16 4.55
C ASN A 230 15.16 -4.22 5.70
N LEU A 231 14.14 -4.63 6.44
CA LEU A 231 13.56 -3.87 7.55
C LEU A 231 13.80 -4.61 8.86
N ASP A 232 14.30 -3.89 9.87
CA ASP A 232 14.38 -4.33 11.27
C ASP A 232 14.83 -5.81 11.40
N MET A 233 16.09 -6.08 11.00
CA MET A 233 16.60 -7.45 10.86
C MET A 233 16.69 -8.18 12.20
N GLU A 234 16.80 -7.46 13.31
CA GLU A 234 16.73 -8.02 14.66
C GLU A 234 15.30 -8.51 14.98
N GLN A 235 14.28 -7.69 14.70
CA GLN A 235 12.88 -8.12 14.84
C GLN A 235 12.54 -9.27 13.88
N ALA A 236 13.07 -9.24 12.66
CA ALA A 236 12.92 -10.33 11.70
C ALA A 236 13.46 -11.66 12.26
N LEU A 237 14.64 -11.61 12.90
CA LEU A 237 15.26 -12.76 13.54
C LEU A 237 14.40 -13.26 14.72
N ALA A 238 13.91 -12.35 15.56
CA ALA A 238 13.04 -12.69 16.68
C ALA A 238 11.73 -13.38 16.24
N TRP A 239 11.09 -12.88 15.19
CA TRP A 239 9.88 -13.52 14.63
C TRP A 239 10.19 -14.84 13.93
N ALA A 240 11.34 -14.99 13.28
CA ALA A 240 11.78 -16.27 12.75
C ALA A 240 11.96 -17.30 13.87
N ASP A 241 12.54 -16.89 15.01
CA ASP A 241 12.68 -17.72 16.21
C ASP A 241 11.34 -18.10 16.83
N GLN A 242 10.42 -17.15 16.96
CA GLN A 242 9.07 -17.41 17.41
C GLN A 242 8.38 -18.46 16.53
N SER A 243 8.48 -18.32 15.20
CA SER A 243 7.91 -19.29 14.26
C SER A 243 8.50 -20.70 14.43
N ILE A 244 9.83 -20.80 14.57
CA ILE A 244 10.52 -22.08 14.75
C ILE A 244 10.13 -22.74 16.08
N ASN A 245 10.03 -21.95 17.16
CA ASN A 245 9.66 -22.46 18.49
C ASN A 245 8.22 -22.98 18.53
N GLN A 246 7.31 -22.39 17.74
CA GLN A 246 5.93 -22.87 17.62
C GLN A 246 5.84 -24.15 16.79
N GLN A 247 6.49 -24.17 15.61
CA GLN A 247 6.54 -25.36 14.77
C GLN A 247 7.74 -25.30 13.82
N SER A 248 8.82 -25.98 14.18
CA SER A 248 10.01 -26.06 13.35
C SER A 248 9.72 -26.76 12.02
N ASN A 249 10.07 -26.12 10.90
CA ASN A 249 9.92 -26.67 9.56
C ASN A 249 10.98 -26.13 8.60
N PHE A 250 10.99 -26.59 7.34
CA PHE A 250 11.99 -26.15 6.37
C PHE A 250 11.93 -24.63 6.09
N GLN A 251 10.73 -24.06 5.98
CA GLN A 251 10.52 -22.68 5.55
C GLN A 251 11.07 -21.69 6.60
N ASN A 252 10.69 -21.85 7.88
CA ASN A 252 11.14 -20.93 8.92
C ASN A 252 12.63 -21.08 9.25
N ASN A 253 13.18 -22.30 9.24
CA ASN A 253 14.62 -22.52 9.44
C ASN A 253 15.46 -21.94 8.28
N SER A 254 15.01 -22.10 7.03
CA SER A 254 15.71 -21.54 5.86
C SER A 254 15.61 -20.02 5.80
N LEU A 255 14.48 -19.44 6.23
CA LEU A 255 14.34 -18.00 6.40
C LEU A 255 15.30 -17.47 7.49
N LYS A 256 15.37 -18.12 8.66
CA LYS A 256 16.32 -17.73 9.72
C LYS A 256 17.76 -17.75 9.22
N ALA A 257 18.17 -18.81 8.52
CA ALA A 257 19.49 -18.87 7.89
C ALA A 257 19.72 -17.68 6.94
N SER A 258 18.71 -17.31 6.15
CA SER A 258 18.77 -16.18 5.23
C SER A 258 18.91 -14.82 5.93
N ILE A 259 18.20 -14.63 7.04
CA ILE A 259 18.30 -13.44 7.88
C ILE A 259 19.70 -13.33 8.47
N LEU A 260 20.21 -14.40 9.09
CA LEU A 260 21.56 -14.43 9.67
C LEU A 260 22.66 -14.14 8.64
N MET A 261 22.53 -14.67 7.41
CA MET A 261 23.45 -14.34 6.31
C MET A 261 23.44 -12.86 5.98
N ARG A 262 22.25 -12.23 5.87
CA ARG A 262 22.11 -10.80 5.57
C ARG A 262 22.59 -9.91 6.71
N MET A 263 22.52 -10.39 7.95
CA MET A 263 23.09 -9.72 9.13
C MET A 263 24.62 -9.91 9.26
N GLY A 264 25.27 -10.66 8.36
CA GLY A 264 26.70 -10.96 8.45
C GLY A 264 27.09 -11.99 9.51
N LYS A 265 26.11 -12.65 10.16
CA LYS A 265 26.30 -13.65 11.22
C LYS A 265 26.64 -15.03 10.63
N LYS A 266 27.81 -15.13 10.00
CA LYS A 266 28.22 -16.30 9.16
C LYS A 266 28.23 -17.63 9.92
N GLU A 267 28.71 -17.65 11.16
CA GLU A 267 28.79 -18.88 11.95
C GLU A 267 27.39 -19.39 12.33
N GLU A 268 26.53 -18.50 12.82
CA GLU A 268 25.13 -18.82 13.15
C GLU A 268 24.37 -19.26 11.89
N ALA A 269 24.55 -18.56 10.76
CA ALA A 269 23.97 -18.94 9.48
C ALA A 269 24.39 -20.35 9.06
N THR A 270 25.68 -20.70 9.23
CA THR A 270 26.19 -22.04 8.90
C THR A 270 25.57 -23.12 9.78
N LYS A 271 25.45 -22.88 11.09
CA LYS A 271 24.75 -23.80 12.01
C LYS A 271 23.28 -23.98 11.60
N MET A 272 22.61 -22.91 11.19
CA MET A 272 21.23 -22.99 10.72
C MET A 272 21.09 -23.71 9.38
N ILE A 273 22.00 -23.52 8.43
CA ILE A 273 22.01 -24.27 7.15
C ILE A 273 22.07 -25.78 7.42
N ALA A 274 22.90 -26.24 8.35
CA ALA A 274 22.97 -27.65 8.72
C ALA A 274 21.63 -28.19 9.27
N LYS A 275 20.92 -27.39 10.08
CA LYS A 275 19.58 -27.75 10.59
C LYS A 275 18.50 -27.80 9.50
N VAL A 276 18.65 -27.02 8.43
CA VAL A 276 17.70 -26.99 7.30
C VAL A 276 17.74 -28.28 6.47
N LEU A 277 18.92 -28.92 6.34
CA LEU A 277 19.12 -30.09 5.49
C LEU A 277 18.13 -31.24 5.75
N PRO A 278 17.97 -31.76 6.98
CA PRO A 278 17.06 -32.88 7.23
C PRO A 278 15.59 -32.56 6.99
N LEU A 279 15.21 -31.27 7.07
CA LEU A 279 13.82 -30.81 6.96
C LEU A 279 13.34 -30.68 5.51
N GLY A 280 14.27 -30.62 4.54
CA GLY A 280 13.94 -30.32 3.16
C GLY A 280 13.57 -31.54 2.33
N ASN A 281 12.58 -31.36 1.45
CA ASN A 281 12.35 -32.26 0.32
C ASN A 281 13.26 -31.89 -0.88
N VAL A 282 13.19 -32.70 -1.94
CA VAL A 282 14.00 -32.54 -3.16
C VAL A 282 13.97 -31.10 -3.71
N GLN A 283 12.78 -30.53 -3.86
CA GLN A 283 12.58 -29.21 -4.48
C GLN A 283 13.02 -28.08 -3.55
N GLN A 284 12.70 -28.21 -2.27
CA GLN A 284 13.09 -27.28 -1.22
C GLN A 284 14.61 -27.16 -1.11
N LEU A 285 15.32 -28.29 -1.03
CA LEU A 285 16.79 -28.33 -0.98
C LEU A 285 17.40 -27.78 -2.26
N HIS A 286 16.84 -28.11 -3.43
CA HIS A 286 17.30 -27.55 -4.70
C HIS A 286 17.14 -26.02 -4.73
N GLY A 287 15.97 -25.51 -4.32
CA GLY A 287 15.70 -24.08 -4.23
C GLY A 287 16.64 -23.35 -3.28
N PHE A 288 16.88 -23.93 -2.10
CA PHE A 288 17.76 -23.36 -1.08
C PHE A 288 19.24 -23.34 -1.52
N GLY A 289 19.73 -24.40 -2.16
CA GLY A 289 21.06 -24.40 -2.76
C GLY A 289 21.24 -23.27 -3.79
N ARG A 290 20.25 -23.02 -4.65
CA ARG A 290 20.27 -21.88 -5.60
C ARG A 290 20.26 -20.52 -4.89
N GLN A 291 19.57 -20.42 -3.76
CA GLN A 291 19.59 -19.21 -2.95
C GLN A 291 20.99 -18.95 -2.38
N LEU A 292 21.68 -19.99 -1.90
CA LEU A 292 23.04 -19.87 -1.37
C LEU A 292 24.06 -19.47 -2.45
N ILE A 293 23.92 -19.96 -3.69
CA ILE A 293 24.74 -19.49 -4.81
C ILE A 293 24.56 -17.98 -5.02
N ARG A 294 23.30 -17.50 -5.09
CA ARG A 294 23.00 -16.06 -5.25
C ARG A 294 23.50 -15.22 -4.07
N ALA A 295 23.55 -15.81 -2.88
CA ALA A 295 24.13 -15.20 -1.69
C ALA A 295 25.67 -15.27 -1.66
N LYS A 296 26.32 -15.68 -2.76
CA LYS A 296 27.78 -15.84 -2.87
C LYS A 296 28.37 -16.83 -1.86
N MET A 297 27.64 -17.91 -1.57
CA MET A 297 28.07 -19.01 -0.70
C MET A 297 28.11 -20.35 -1.47
N PRO A 298 28.95 -20.48 -2.52
CA PRO A 298 28.94 -21.63 -3.41
C PRO A 298 29.36 -22.94 -2.71
N GLN A 299 30.23 -22.89 -1.70
CA GLN A 299 30.62 -24.07 -0.94
C GLN A 299 29.45 -24.62 -0.11
N LYS A 300 28.71 -23.74 0.58
CA LYS A 300 27.50 -24.15 1.32
C LYS A 300 26.37 -24.58 0.40
N ALA A 301 26.23 -23.96 -0.77
CA ALA A 301 25.31 -24.45 -1.78
C ALA A 301 25.66 -25.89 -2.22
N MET A 302 26.95 -26.17 -2.42
CA MET A 302 27.42 -27.52 -2.77
C MET A 302 27.07 -28.54 -1.70
N GLU A 303 27.31 -28.23 -0.41
CA GLU A 303 26.91 -29.11 0.71
C GLU A 303 25.40 -29.46 0.67
N VAL A 304 24.53 -28.48 0.39
CA VAL A 304 23.08 -28.70 0.24
C VAL A 304 22.78 -29.61 -0.96
N PHE A 305 23.40 -29.39 -2.12
CA PHE A 305 23.17 -30.21 -3.31
C PHE A 305 23.69 -31.64 -3.13
N GLU A 306 24.84 -31.82 -2.48
CA GLU A 306 25.36 -33.14 -2.15
C GLU A 306 24.44 -33.89 -1.20
N TYR A 307 23.92 -33.21 -0.17
CA TYR A 307 22.95 -33.79 0.74
C TYR A 307 21.70 -34.25 -0.01
N ASN A 308 21.14 -33.38 -0.87
CA ASN A 308 19.99 -33.71 -1.71
C ASN A 308 20.28 -34.91 -2.63
N TYR A 309 21.47 -34.95 -3.24
CA TYR A 309 21.91 -36.05 -4.10
C TYR A 309 22.10 -37.37 -3.35
N LYS A 310 22.71 -37.33 -2.16
CA LYS A 310 22.90 -38.52 -1.33
C LYS A 310 21.55 -39.12 -0.89
N LYS A 311 20.60 -38.26 -0.49
CA LYS A 311 19.28 -38.64 0.04
C LYS A 311 18.28 -39.05 -1.06
N HIS A 312 18.27 -38.34 -2.17
CA HIS A 312 17.23 -38.48 -3.21
C HIS A 312 17.74 -38.99 -4.56
N LYS A 313 19.04 -39.31 -4.66
CA LYS A 313 19.66 -39.97 -5.82
C LYS A 313 19.35 -39.24 -7.12
N ASN A 314 18.87 -39.96 -8.13
CA ASN A 314 18.57 -39.41 -9.46
C ASN A 314 17.17 -38.84 -9.59
N THR A 315 16.47 -38.48 -8.51
CA THR A 315 15.17 -37.79 -8.64
C THR A 315 15.36 -36.42 -9.31
N TRP A 316 14.47 -36.02 -10.20
CA TRP A 316 14.49 -34.68 -10.77
C TRP A 316 14.18 -33.63 -9.67
N PRO A 317 14.94 -32.51 -9.55
CA PRO A 317 16.01 -32.00 -10.40
C PRO A 317 17.40 -32.12 -9.74
N VAL A 318 17.67 -33.18 -8.97
CA VAL A 318 18.87 -33.27 -8.13
C VAL A 318 20.17 -33.10 -8.93
N ASN A 319 20.30 -33.73 -10.10
CA ASN A 319 21.48 -33.56 -10.96
C ASN A 319 21.63 -32.12 -11.49
N VAL A 320 20.54 -31.36 -11.64
CA VAL A 320 20.61 -29.91 -11.94
C VAL A 320 21.25 -29.17 -10.77
N GLY A 321 20.94 -29.58 -9.53
CA GLY A 321 21.56 -29.04 -8.32
C GLY A 321 23.06 -29.29 -8.29
N MET A 322 23.49 -30.54 -8.47
CA MET A 322 24.91 -30.91 -8.53
C MET A 322 25.67 -30.16 -9.65
N MET A 323 25.06 -30.02 -10.83
CA MET A 323 25.61 -29.21 -11.92
C MET A 323 25.87 -27.77 -11.48
N ARG A 324 24.86 -27.12 -10.89
CA ARG A 324 24.96 -25.73 -10.42
C ARG A 324 26.01 -25.56 -9.34
N GLY A 325 26.02 -26.45 -8.35
CA GLY A 325 26.98 -26.44 -7.24
C GLY A 325 28.42 -26.56 -7.74
N HIS A 326 28.70 -27.54 -8.61
CA HIS A 326 30.05 -27.70 -9.18
C HIS A 326 30.47 -26.51 -10.03
N SER A 327 29.58 -25.99 -10.88
CA SER A 327 29.86 -24.81 -11.71
C SER A 327 30.23 -23.61 -10.84
N ALA A 328 29.43 -23.31 -9.81
CA ALA A 328 29.64 -22.17 -8.93
C ALA A 328 30.96 -22.25 -8.12
N ASN A 329 31.53 -23.45 -7.99
CA ASN A 329 32.83 -23.69 -7.36
C ASN A 329 33.98 -23.88 -8.38
N GLY A 330 33.73 -23.64 -9.67
CA GLY A 330 34.74 -23.75 -10.74
C GLY A 330 35.06 -25.17 -11.23
N ASP A 331 34.36 -26.20 -10.74
CA ASP A 331 34.55 -27.59 -11.20
C ASP A 331 33.69 -27.88 -12.44
N PHE A 332 34.03 -27.24 -13.57
CA PHE A 332 33.26 -27.34 -14.81
C PHE A 332 33.20 -28.76 -15.37
N LYS A 333 34.22 -29.60 -15.08
CA LYS A 333 34.26 -31.01 -15.50
C LYS A 333 33.17 -31.82 -14.80
N LYS A 334 33.06 -31.72 -13.47
CA LYS A 334 31.97 -32.39 -12.73
C LYS A 334 30.62 -31.76 -13.02
N ALA A 335 30.56 -30.44 -13.18
CA ALA A 335 29.33 -29.75 -13.57
C ALA A 335 28.79 -30.30 -14.91
N LEU A 336 29.66 -30.46 -15.91
CA LEU A 336 29.30 -31.03 -17.22
C LEU A 336 28.78 -32.47 -17.11
N LYS A 337 29.41 -33.30 -16.27
CA LYS A 337 28.95 -34.68 -16.00
C LYS A 337 27.51 -34.66 -15.47
N HIS A 338 27.22 -33.84 -14.47
CA HIS A 338 25.89 -33.75 -13.89
C HIS A 338 24.86 -33.07 -14.81
N ALA A 339 25.29 -32.13 -15.67
CA ALA A 339 24.44 -31.52 -16.69
C ALA A 339 23.92 -32.57 -17.70
N LYS A 340 24.84 -33.44 -18.20
CA LYS A 340 24.49 -34.55 -19.10
C LYS A 340 23.57 -35.57 -18.41
N ALA A 341 23.80 -35.85 -17.13
CA ALA A 341 22.91 -36.72 -16.34
C ALA A 341 21.52 -36.11 -16.12
N ALA A 342 21.45 -34.80 -15.83
CA ALA A 342 20.19 -34.08 -15.67
C ALA A 342 19.38 -34.08 -16.97
N LEU A 343 20.02 -33.86 -18.12
CA LEU A 343 19.35 -33.82 -19.42
C LEU A 343 18.63 -35.13 -19.75
N LYS A 344 19.20 -36.28 -19.37
CA LYS A 344 18.57 -37.59 -19.56
C LYS A 344 17.34 -37.84 -18.67
N ASN A 345 17.18 -37.04 -17.62
CA ASN A 345 16.18 -37.23 -16.57
C ASN A 345 15.19 -36.05 -16.50
N VAL A 346 15.08 -35.27 -17.56
CA VAL A 346 14.08 -34.20 -17.68
C VAL A 346 12.68 -34.85 -17.71
N PRO A 347 11.72 -34.40 -16.89
CA PRO A 347 10.37 -34.97 -16.88
C PRO A 347 9.69 -34.86 -18.25
N LYS A 348 8.89 -35.88 -18.60
CA LYS A 348 8.11 -35.89 -19.84
C LYS A 348 7.15 -34.69 -19.86
N GLY A 349 7.13 -33.96 -20.97
CA GLY A 349 6.30 -32.75 -21.14
C GLY A 349 6.95 -31.45 -20.71
N ASP A 350 8.17 -31.48 -20.13
CA ASP A 350 8.93 -30.28 -19.80
C ASP A 350 9.58 -29.68 -21.05
N THR A 351 9.13 -28.48 -21.44
CA THR A 351 9.62 -27.76 -22.62
C THR A 351 10.67 -26.70 -22.28
N LEU A 352 10.93 -26.44 -21.00
CA LEU A 352 11.77 -25.32 -20.54
C LEU A 352 13.17 -25.79 -20.14
N ASN A 353 13.27 -26.88 -19.38
CA ASN A 353 14.52 -27.29 -18.74
C ASN A 353 15.46 -28.04 -19.68
N GLY A 354 14.93 -28.80 -20.64
CA GLY A 354 15.74 -29.48 -21.67
C GLY A 354 16.62 -28.49 -22.47
N PRO A 355 16.01 -27.48 -23.13
CA PRO A 355 16.77 -26.46 -23.85
C PRO A 355 17.73 -25.67 -22.95
N ALA A 356 17.34 -25.37 -21.71
CA ALA A 356 18.20 -24.68 -20.75
C ALA A 356 19.45 -25.51 -20.39
N LEU A 357 19.29 -26.82 -20.17
CA LEU A 357 20.40 -27.73 -19.89
C LEU A 357 21.34 -27.89 -21.09
N GLN A 358 20.81 -27.94 -22.32
CA GLN A 358 21.65 -27.96 -23.52
C GLN A 358 22.51 -26.70 -23.64
N ARG A 359 21.95 -25.51 -23.35
CA ARG A 359 22.73 -24.27 -23.30
C ARG A 359 23.79 -24.30 -22.19
N ALA A 360 23.44 -24.80 -21.01
CA ALA A 360 24.38 -24.96 -19.90
C ALA A 360 25.54 -25.90 -20.26
N ILE A 361 25.27 -27.03 -20.94
CA ILE A 361 26.29 -27.97 -21.41
C ILE A 361 27.30 -27.27 -22.33
N LYS A 362 26.83 -26.49 -23.32
CA LYS A 362 27.71 -25.74 -24.24
C LYS A 362 28.62 -24.74 -23.50
N LYS A 363 28.09 -24.06 -22.47
CA LYS A 363 28.89 -23.16 -21.61
C LYS A 363 29.95 -23.93 -20.82
N LEU A 364 29.56 -25.03 -20.20
CA LEU A 364 30.46 -25.86 -19.38
C LEU A 364 31.57 -26.51 -20.21
N GLU A 365 31.31 -26.87 -21.47
CA GLU A 365 32.33 -27.35 -22.42
C GLU A 365 33.39 -26.28 -22.71
N LYS A 366 33.01 -25.00 -22.66
CA LYS A 366 33.92 -23.84 -22.75
C LYS A 366 34.52 -23.42 -21.41
N LYS A 367 34.28 -24.18 -20.33
CA LYS A 367 34.68 -23.84 -18.94
C LYS A 367 34.11 -22.52 -18.45
N GLU A 368 32.88 -22.19 -18.87
CA GLU A 368 32.15 -21.00 -18.42
C GLU A 368 31.16 -21.37 -17.30
N ASP A 369 31.00 -20.47 -16.33
CA ASP A 369 29.99 -20.63 -15.28
C ASP A 369 28.55 -20.45 -15.81
N ILE A 370 27.63 -21.22 -15.25
CA ILE A 370 26.22 -21.29 -15.68
C ILE A 370 25.24 -20.61 -14.70
N ASN A 371 25.71 -20.05 -13.59
CA ASN A 371 24.86 -19.53 -12.52
C ASN A 371 24.58 -18.04 -12.61
#